data_AF-Q9WW39-F1
#
_entry.id   AF-Q9WW39-F1
#
_cell.length_a   1.000
_cell.length_b   1.000
_cell.length_c   1.000
_cell.angle_alpha   90.00
_cell.angle_beta   90.00
_cell.angle_gamma   90.00
#
_symmetry.space_group_name_H-M   'P 1'
#
loop_
_entity.id
_entity.type
_entity.pdbx_description
1 polymer ?
#
loop_
_entity_poly.entity_id
_entity_poly.type
_entity_poly.pdbx_seq_one_letter_code
_entity_poly.pdbx_strand_id
1 'polypeptide(L)'
;KPLANLKNLGWLFLDENKIKDLSSLKDLKKLKSLSLEHNGISDINGLVHLLQLESLYLGNNKLTDITILSRLTKLDTLSLEDNEISDIVPLSGLTKLQNLYLSKNHISDLRALAGLKNLDVLELFSQECLNKSINHQTNLVVPNTVKNIDGSLVTPEIISDDGDYEKPNVKWHLPEFINEVSFIFYQPVTVGKAKARFHGRVTQPLKEVYTVSYDVDGTVIKTKVEAGTRITAPKPPTKQGYVFKGWYTEKNGGHEWDFSTDYMSGNDFTLYAMFKVETTEKAVNLTRYVKYIRGNAGIYKLPREDNSLKQGTLASHRCKALTVDREARNGGKLWYRLKNIGWTKAENLSLDRYDKIEYDKGVTAYARVKNALGNAVWTKPYNTAGAKHVNKLSVYQGKNMRILREAKTPITTWYQFSIGGKVIGWVDTRALNTFYKQSMEKPTRLTRYVSASKGNEAYYKVPVADNPVKRGTLAKYKNQKLIVDCQATVEGQLWYRIRTSSTF
;
A
#
# COMPACT_ATOMS: atom_id res chain seq x y z
N LYS A 1 31.04 1.85 56.70
CA LYS A 1 31.86 3.01 57.15
C LYS A 1 32.89 2.70 58.25
N PRO A 2 32.62 1.89 59.31
CA PRO A 2 33.61 1.66 60.39
C PRO A 2 34.94 1.05 59.91
N LEU A 3 34.90 0.22 58.87
CA LEU A 3 36.10 -0.50 58.36
C LEU A 3 37.09 0.38 57.60
N ALA A 4 36.66 1.49 56.98
CA ALA A 4 37.48 2.26 56.04
C ALA A 4 38.76 2.85 56.66
N ASN A 5 38.80 3.01 57.98
CA ASN A 5 39.93 3.59 58.70
C ASN A 5 40.88 2.54 59.31
N LEU A 6 40.57 1.24 59.21
CA LEU A 6 41.37 0.15 59.74
C LEU A 6 42.53 -0.20 58.80
N LYS A 7 43.42 0.76 58.52
CA LYS A 7 44.45 0.69 57.47
C LYS A 7 45.47 -0.46 57.61
N ASN A 8 45.57 -1.07 58.79
CA ASN A 8 46.47 -2.20 59.06
C ASN A 8 45.82 -3.57 58.90
N LEU A 9 44.56 -3.64 58.48
CA LEU A 9 43.85 -4.90 58.29
C LEU A 9 44.51 -5.74 57.20
N GLY A 10 44.92 -6.96 57.54
CA GLY A 10 45.53 -7.93 56.64
C GLY A 10 44.58 -9.06 56.21
N TRP A 11 43.65 -9.43 57.08
CA TRP A 11 42.64 -10.46 56.85
C TRP A 11 41.26 -9.92 57.20
N LEU A 12 40.27 -10.21 56.36
CA LEU A 12 38.89 -9.79 56.57
C LEU A 12 37.94 -10.89 56.09
N PHE A 13 37.23 -11.51 57.03
CA PHE A 13 36.25 -12.55 56.77
C PHE A 13 34.86 -12.01 57.09
N LEU A 14 33.98 -12.05 56.08
CA LEU A 14 32.66 -11.43 56.10
C LEU A 14 31.61 -12.36 55.46
N ASP A 15 31.83 -13.67 55.54
CA ASP A 15 30.95 -14.67 54.94
C ASP A 15 29.56 -14.65 55.59
N GLU A 16 28.53 -15.14 54.87
CA GLU A 16 27.15 -15.27 55.39
C GLU A 16 26.57 -13.94 55.90
N ASN A 17 26.85 -12.87 55.18
CA ASN A 17 26.32 -11.53 55.44
C ASN A 17 25.44 -11.07 54.27
N LYS A 18 25.16 -9.77 54.20
CA LYS A 18 24.38 -9.14 53.11
C LYS A 18 25.14 -7.97 52.48
N ILE A 19 26.46 -8.10 52.42
CA ILE A 19 27.37 -7.04 51.98
C ILE A 19 27.38 -7.04 50.47
N LYS A 20 26.90 -5.95 49.87
CA LYS A 20 26.91 -5.75 48.41
C LYS A 20 27.81 -4.59 47.97
N ASP A 21 28.04 -3.63 48.87
CA ASP A 21 28.85 -2.46 48.59
C ASP A 21 30.27 -2.63 49.14
N LEU A 22 31.23 -2.77 48.22
CA LEU A 22 32.65 -2.93 48.52
C LEU A 22 33.40 -1.58 48.61
N SER A 23 32.74 -0.44 48.43
CA SER A 23 33.36 0.89 48.41
C SER A 23 34.11 1.22 49.70
N SER A 24 33.65 0.69 50.83
CA SER A 24 34.28 0.87 52.15
C SER A 24 35.64 0.18 52.26
N LEU A 25 35.99 -0.74 51.34
CA LEU A 25 37.25 -1.48 51.35
C LEU A 25 38.37 -0.78 50.58
N LYS A 26 38.07 0.24 49.77
CA LYS A 26 39.01 0.84 48.79
C LYS A 26 40.34 1.30 49.39
N ASP A 27 40.37 1.70 50.66
CA ASP A 27 41.53 2.26 51.35
C ASP A 27 42.34 1.21 52.13
N LEU A 28 41.91 -0.06 52.15
CA LEU A 28 42.55 -1.16 52.86
C LEU A 28 43.74 -1.75 52.08
N LYS A 29 44.76 -0.94 51.81
CA LYS A 29 45.91 -1.30 50.95
C LYS A 29 46.84 -2.38 51.51
N LYS A 30 46.65 -2.83 52.75
CA LYS A 30 47.39 -3.94 53.38
C LYS A 30 46.60 -5.24 53.42
N LEU A 31 45.36 -5.24 52.94
CA LEU A 31 44.50 -6.41 52.97
C LEU A 31 45.01 -7.46 51.99
N LYS A 32 45.39 -8.62 52.51
CA LYS A 32 45.93 -9.77 51.76
C LYS A 32 44.88 -10.84 51.52
N SER A 33 43.99 -11.06 52.48
CA SER A 33 42.95 -12.08 52.39
C SER A 33 41.58 -11.46 52.65
N LEU A 34 40.65 -11.71 51.73
CA LEU A 34 39.28 -11.23 51.80
C LEU A 34 38.30 -12.39 51.52
N SER A 35 37.39 -12.62 52.45
CA SER A 35 36.31 -13.60 52.32
C SER A 35 34.95 -12.92 52.39
N LEU A 36 34.14 -13.15 51.36
CA LEU A 36 32.82 -12.57 51.13
C LEU A 36 31.87 -13.63 50.56
N GLU A 37 32.02 -14.88 50.98
CA GLU A 37 31.15 -15.96 50.53
C GLU A 37 29.72 -15.75 51.06
N HIS A 38 28.70 -16.26 50.35
CA HIS A 38 27.30 -16.18 50.80
C HIS A 38 26.82 -14.74 51.13
N ASN A 39 27.13 -13.76 50.28
CA ASN A 39 26.70 -12.37 50.47
C ASN A 39 25.67 -11.87 49.44
N GLY A 40 25.39 -12.67 48.41
CA GLY A 40 24.53 -12.29 47.29
C GLY A 40 25.10 -11.11 46.49
N ILE A 41 26.42 -11.06 46.34
CA ILE A 41 27.17 -10.07 45.57
C ILE A 41 27.01 -10.38 44.07
N SER A 42 26.73 -9.36 43.27
CA SER A 42 26.72 -9.45 41.81
C SER A 42 27.71 -8.49 41.14
N ASP A 43 28.25 -7.52 41.88
CA ASP A 43 29.21 -6.52 41.40
C ASP A 43 30.44 -6.49 42.30
N ILE A 44 31.60 -6.80 41.71
CA ILE A 44 32.91 -6.83 42.38
C ILE A 44 33.87 -5.77 41.83
N ASN A 45 33.41 -4.81 41.04
CA ASN A 45 34.28 -3.77 40.45
C ASN A 45 35.03 -2.95 41.51
N GLY A 46 34.49 -2.83 42.73
CA GLY A 46 35.18 -2.19 43.86
C GLY A 46 36.52 -2.84 44.23
N LEU A 47 36.76 -4.10 43.85
CA LEU A 47 38.03 -4.81 44.08
C LEU A 47 39.20 -4.23 43.27
N VAL A 48 38.95 -3.37 42.27
CA VAL A 48 40.00 -2.65 41.51
C VAL A 48 41.00 -1.91 42.40
N HIS A 49 40.58 -1.54 43.61
CA HIS A 49 41.40 -0.82 44.57
C HIS A 49 42.27 -1.72 45.47
N LEU A 50 42.10 -3.04 45.39
CA LEU A 50 42.72 -4.04 46.27
C LEU A 50 43.70 -4.94 45.51
N LEU A 51 44.54 -4.35 44.65
CA LEU A 51 45.50 -5.04 43.78
C LEU A 51 46.55 -5.89 44.53
N GLN A 52 46.65 -5.72 45.85
CA GLN A 52 47.58 -6.45 46.69
C GLN A 52 47.05 -7.80 47.21
N LEU A 53 45.78 -8.14 46.97
CA LEU A 53 45.17 -9.39 47.48
C LEU A 53 45.94 -10.63 47.02
N GLU A 54 46.08 -11.58 47.93
CA GLU A 54 46.73 -12.88 47.79
C GLU A 54 45.68 -14.01 47.84
N SER A 55 44.64 -13.85 48.67
CA SER A 55 43.52 -14.80 48.74
C SER A 55 42.17 -14.09 48.65
N LEU A 56 41.28 -14.60 47.80
CA LEU A 56 39.95 -14.03 47.60
C LEU A 56 38.89 -15.14 47.53
N TYR A 57 37.90 -15.04 48.40
CA TYR A 57 36.79 -15.99 48.48
C TYR A 57 35.48 -15.28 48.21
N LEU A 58 34.83 -15.69 47.12
CA LEU A 58 33.60 -15.13 46.59
C LEU A 58 32.60 -16.24 46.22
N GLY A 59 32.77 -17.45 46.77
CA GLY A 59 31.85 -18.56 46.57
C GLY A 59 30.41 -18.22 46.99
N ASN A 60 29.43 -18.89 46.41
CA ASN A 60 28.02 -18.76 46.77
C ASN A 60 27.52 -17.31 46.66
N ASN A 61 27.72 -16.70 45.50
CA ASN A 61 27.28 -15.34 45.16
C ASN A 61 26.51 -15.35 43.83
N LYS A 62 26.34 -14.20 43.18
CA LYS A 62 25.59 -14.04 41.92
C LYS A 62 26.45 -13.37 40.85
N LEU A 63 27.73 -13.75 40.80
CA LEU A 63 28.70 -13.15 39.90
C LEU A 63 28.52 -13.71 38.49
N THR A 64 28.44 -12.81 37.51
CA THR A 64 28.45 -13.13 36.08
C THR A 64 29.68 -12.55 35.40
N ASP A 65 30.04 -11.31 35.75
CA ASP A 65 31.22 -10.60 35.24
C ASP A 65 32.36 -10.61 36.27
N ILE A 66 33.47 -11.24 35.90
CA ILE A 66 34.70 -11.31 36.70
C ILE A 66 35.88 -10.59 36.03
N THR A 67 35.63 -9.72 35.05
CA THR A 67 36.66 -9.01 34.27
C THR A 67 37.69 -8.31 35.16
N ILE A 68 37.25 -7.75 36.28
CA ILE A 68 38.13 -7.03 37.20
C ILE A 68 39.23 -7.91 37.82
N LEU A 69 39.00 -9.22 37.93
CA LEU A 69 39.95 -10.15 38.55
C LEU A 69 41.26 -10.24 37.77
N SER A 70 41.25 -9.93 36.47
CA SER A 70 42.47 -9.84 35.64
C SER A 70 43.53 -8.89 36.21
N ARG A 71 43.14 -7.94 37.07
CA ARG A 71 44.05 -6.99 37.73
C ARG A 71 44.66 -7.52 39.02
N LEU A 72 44.10 -8.56 39.63
CA LEU A 72 44.53 -9.11 40.92
C LEU A 72 45.63 -10.17 40.72
N THR A 73 46.70 -9.80 40.04
CA THR A 73 47.77 -10.73 39.60
C THR A 73 48.63 -11.30 40.73
N LYS A 74 48.36 -10.92 41.99
CA LYS A 74 49.02 -11.44 43.18
C LYS A 74 48.28 -12.62 43.83
N LEU A 75 47.05 -12.92 43.37
CA LEU A 75 46.28 -14.02 43.92
C LEU A 75 47.01 -15.36 43.76
N ASP A 76 47.11 -16.10 44.86
CA ASP A 76 47.45 -17.52 44.90
C ASP A 76 46.20 -18.39 45.14
N THR A 77 45.16 -17.83 45.75
CA THR A 77 43.93 -18.54 46.10
C THR A 77 42.70 -17.75 45.66
N LEU A 78 41.84 -18.38 44.86
CA LEU A 78 40.61 -17.79 44.35
C LEU A 78 39.45 -18.79 44.40
N SER A 79 38.44 -18.49 45.21
CA SER A 79 37.17 -19.22 45.24
C SER A 79 36.06 -18.41 44.56
N LEU A 80 35.45 -19.00 43.54
CA LEU A 80 34.34 -18.46 42.75
C LEU A 80 33.25 -19.53 42.54
N GLU A 81 33.26 -20.60 43.33
CA GLU A 81 32.27 -21.66 43.20
C GLU A 81 30.84 -21.16 43.46
N ASP A 82 29.84 -21.83 42.90
CA ASP A 82 28.42 -21.51 43.11
C ASP A 82 28.11 -20.03 42.78
N ASN A 83 28.34 -19.68 41.52
CA ASN A 83 28.09 -18.38 40.91
C ASN A 83 27.49 -18.59 39.49
N GLU A 84 27.31 -17.52 38.74
CA GLU A 84 26.70 -17.53 37.40
C GLU A 84 27.74 -17.24 36.29
N ILE A 85 29.00 -17.65 36.49
CA ILE A 85 30.14 -17.28 35.63
C ILE A 85 30.18 -18.18 34.40
N SER A 86 30.21 -17.59 33.22
CA SER A 86 30.41 -18.31 31.94
C SER A 86 31.75 -17.98 31.26
N ASP A 87 32.21 -16.74 31.37
CA ASP A 87 33.48 -16.29 30.79
C ASP A 87 34.58 -16.25 31.86
N ILE A 88 35.60 -17.10 31.67
CA ILE A 88 36.78 -17.20 32.53
C ILE A 88 38.07 -16.68 31.87
N VAL A 89 37.99 -16.07 30.69
CA VAL A 89 39.14 -15.40 30.04
C VAL A 89 39.86 -14.41 30.98
N PRO A 90 39.18 -13.63 31.85
CA PRO A 90 39.85 -12.75 32.81
C PRO A 90 40.87 -13.42 33.73
N LEU A 91 40.78 -14.74 33.92
CA LEU A 91 41.68 -15.50 34.78
C LEU A 91 43.01 -15.89 34.08
N SER A 92 43.09 -15.81 32.75
CA SER A 92 44.20 -16.34 31.95
C SER A 92 45.59 -15.77 32.32
N GLY A 93 45.64 -14.54 32.83
CA GLY A 93 46.87 -13.88 33.28
C GLY A 93 47.28 -14.15 34.72
N LEU A 94 46.43 -14.80 35.53
CA LEU A 94 46.63 -15.01 36.97
C LEU A 94 47.56 -16.20 37.25
N THR A 95 48.72 -16.21 36.60
CA THR A 95 49.69 -17.32 36.61
C THR A 95 50.27 -17.67 37.98
N LYS A 96 50.04 -16.86 39.01
CA LYS A 96 50.42 -17.15 40.40
C LYS A 96 49.41 -18.02 41.16
N LEU A 97 48.22 -18.25 40.61
CA LEU A 97 47.21 -19.09 41.24
C LEU A 97 47.74 -20.50 41.51
N GLN A 98 47.48 -20.96 42.74
CA GLN A 98 47.74 -22.30 43.25
C GLN A 98 46.42 -23.02 43.55
N ASN A 99 45.42 -22.31 44.04
CA ASN A 99 44.11 -22.85 44.39
C ASN A 99 43.00 -22.11 43.64
N LEU A 100 42.23 -22.83 42.83
CA LEU A 100 41.15 -22.26 42.02
C LEU A 100 39.87 -23.10 42.09
N TYR A 101 38.81 -22.51 42.62
CA TYR A 101 37.50 -23.16 42.77
C TYR A 101 36.49 -22.50 41.82
N LEU A 102 36.01 -23.25 40.85
CA LEU A 102 35.09 -22.81 39.79
C LEU A 102 33.91 -23.78 39.64
N SER A 103 33.67 -24.65 40.63
CA SER A 103 32.55 -25.59 40.63
C SER A 103 31.21 -24.83 40.55
N LYS A 104 30.15 -25.46 40.06
CA LYS A 104 28.79 -24.87 40.03
C LYS A 104 28.73 -23.48 39.39
N ASN A 105 29.15 -23.40 38.13
CA ASN A 105 29.09 -22.20 37.30
C ASN A 105 28.54 -22.56 35.91
N HIS A 106 28.65 -21.66 34.93
CA HIS A 106 28.18 -21.85 33.55
C HIS A 106 29.34 -22.02 32.56
N ILE A 107 30.45 -22.63 32.99
CA ILE A 107 31.69 -22.71 32.22
C ILE A 107 31.63 -23.89 31.23
N SER A 108 31.83 -23.58 29.95
CA SER A 108 31.91 -24.58 28.87
C SER A 108 33.25 -24.56 28.12
N ASP A 109 34.14 -23.61 28.39
CA ASP A 109 35.41 -23.43 27.65
C ASP A 109 36.59 -23.22 28.61
N LEU A 110 37.47 -24.21 28.69
CA LEU A 110 38.61 -24.19 29.62
C LEU A 110 39.90 -23.57 29.06
N ARG A 111 39.90 -23.07 27.83
CA ARG A 111 41.13 -22.60 27.18
C ARG A 111 41.83 -21.48 27.96
N ALA A 112 41.07 -20.66 28.68
CA ALA A 112 41.61 -19.60 29.54
C ALA A 112 42.56 -20.13 30.63
N LEU A 113 42.40 -21.39 31.06
CA LEU A 113 43.18 -21.97 32.15
C LEU A 113 44.53 -22.55 31.68
N ALA A 114 44.80 -22.64 30.38
CA ALA A 114 45.99 -23.28 29.82
C ALA A 114 47.32 -22.71 30.35
N GLY A 115 47.33 -21.43 30.73
CA GLY A 115 48.51 -20.73 31.27
C GLY A 115 48.77 -20.92 32.76
N LEU A 116 47.82 -21.48 33.52
CA LEU A 116 47.85 -21.51 35.00
C LEU A 116 48.67 -22.70 35.55
N LYS A 117 49.95 -22.76 35.18
CA LYS A 117 50.83 -23.92 35.44
C LYS A 117 51.17 -24.16 36.91
N ASN A 118 50.86 -23.21 37.80
CA ASN A 118 51.17 -23.27 39.23
C ASN A 118 50.02 -23.83 40.08
N LEU A 119 48.91 -24.26 39.46
CA LEU A 119 47.79 -24.84 40.19
C LEU A 119 48.19 -26.16 40.87
N ASP A 120 47.90 -26.24 42.17
CA ASP A 120 47.96 -27.43 43.01
C ASP A 120 46.53 -27.97 43.29
N VAL A 121 45.54 -27.06 43.38
CA VAL A 121 44.11 -27.39 43.55
C VAL A 121 43.28 -26.72 42.47
N LEU A 122 42.40 -27.49 41.82
CA LEU A 122 41.46 -27.02 40.81
C LEU A 122 40.12 -27.77 40.93
N GLU A 123 39.02 -27.03 40.96
CA GLU A 123 37.67 -27.60 40.97
C GLU A 123 36.80 -27.03 39.85
N LEU A 124 36.18 -27.91 39.05
CA LEU A 124 35.44 -27.57 37.82
C LEU A 124 34.14 -28.38 37.65
N PHE A 125 33.67 -29.06 38.70
CA PHE A 125 32.53 -29.97 38.60
C PHE A 125 31.18 -29.21 38.64
N SER A 126 30.12 -29.89 38.22
CA SER A 126 28.73 -29.40 38.26
C SER A 126 28.50 -28.09 37.49
N GLN A 127 29.04 -27.96 36.29
CA GLN A 127 28.71 -26.84 35.41
C GLN A 127 27.30 -26.97 34.85
N GLU A 128 26.59 -25.86 34.72
CA GLU A 128 25.25 -25.79 34.14
C GLU A 128 25.26 -24.77 33.00
N CYS A 129 25.32 -25.22 31.76
CA CYS A 129 25.43 -24.35 30.59
C CYS A 129 24.09 -24.28 29.87
N LEU A 130 23.51 -23.08 29.75
CA LEU A 130 22.25 -22.88 29.04
C LEU A 130 22.50 -22.24 27.67
N ASN A 131 22.17 -22.95 26.59
CA ASN A 131 22.20 -22.39 25.25
C ASN A 131 21.00 -21.48 24.98
N LYS A 132 21.11 -20.66 23.94
CA LYS A 132 19.98 -19.91 23.40
C LYS A 132 18.96 -20.86 22.78
N SER A 133 17.67 -20.61 23.01
CA SER A 133 16.58 -21.39 22.43
C SER A 133 16.64 -21.42 20.90
N ILE A 134 16.38 -22.58 20.31
CA ILE A 134 16.30 -22.81 18.86
C ILE A 134 14.96 -23.44 18.49
N ASN A 135 14.55 -23.32 17.23
CA ASN A 135 13.31 -23.93 16.80
C ASN A 135 13.40 -25.46 16.86
N HIS A 136 12.33 -26.12 17.28
CA HIS A 136 12.20 -27.56 17.18
C HIS A 136 12.32 -28.02 15.72
N GLN A 137 12.98 -29.17 15.53
CA GLN A 137 13.12 -29.85 14.26
C GLN A 137 13.09 -31.35 14.53
N THR A 138 12.43 -32.12 13.65
CA THR A 138 12.43 -33.58 13.75
C THR A 138 13.82 -34.18 13.69
N ASN A 139 14.72 -33.61 12.89
CA ASN A 139 16.12 -34.00 12.84
C ASN A 139 16.96 -32.82 13.33
N LEU A 140 17.12 -32.75 14.65
CA LEU A 140 17.78 -31.64 15.32
C LEU A 140 19.30 -31.86 15.30
N VAL A 141 20.06 -30.81 14.99
CA VAL A 141 21.52 -30.83 15.02
C VAL A 141 22.01 -29.62 15.81
N VAL A 142 22.75 -29.88 16.90
CA VAL A 142 23.30 -28.84 17.78
C VAL A 142 24.81 -29.00 17.85
N PRO A 143 25.60 -27.98 17.49
CA PRO A 143 27.05 -28.04 17.63
C PRO A 143 27.48 -28.19 19.09
N ASN A 144 28.44 -29.08 19.34
CA ASN A 144 29.08 -29.17 20.64
C ASN A 144 30.00 -27.96 20.85
N THR A 145 29.76 -27.22 21.94
CA THR A 145 30.50 -26.01 22.30
C THR A 145 31.50 -26.22 23.44
N VAL A 146 31.50 -27.40 24.06
CA VAL A 146 32.32 -27.69 25.24
C VAL A 146 33.76 -27.93 24.83
N LYS A 147 34.69 -27.10 25.32
CA LYS A 147 36.10 -27.13 24.94
C LYS A 147 37.00 -27.42 26.13
N ASN A 148 37.91 -28.35 25.90
CA ASN A 148 38.99 -28.67 26.81
C ASN A 148 40.08 -27.57 26.77
N ILE A 149 41.06 -27.69 27.66
CA ILE A 149 42.17 -26.73 27.84
C ILE A 149 42.97 -26.52 26.54
N ASP A 150 43.16 -27.57 25.74
CA ASP A 150 43.86 -27.53 24.46
C ASP A 150 42.97 -27.03 23.29
N GLY A 151 41.70 -26.74 23.57
CA GLY A 151 40.69 -26.32 22.60
C GLY A 151 40.01 -27.45 21.84
N SER A 152 40.33 -28.72 22.13
CA SER A 152 39.58 -29.86 21.60
C SER A 152 38.17 -29.91 22.17
N LEU A 153 37.22 -30.46 21.40
CA LEU A 153 35.85 -30.66 21.87
C LEU A 153 35.80 -31.84 22.84
N VAL A 154 35.16 -31.61 23.99
CA VAL A 154 34.86 -32.66 24.97
C VAL A 154 33.69 -33.49 24.47
N THR A 155 33.91 -34.77 24.21
CA THR A 155 32.84 -35.69 23.78
C THR A 155 31.76 -35.80 24.87
N PRO A 156 30.46 -35.69 24.53
CA PRO A 156 29.39 -35.92 25.49
C PRO A 156 29.46 -37.32 26.10
N GLU A 157 29.19 -37.43 27.40
CA GLU A 157 29.12 -38.69 28.14
C GLU A 157 27.73 -39.32 28.07
N ILE A 158 26.69 -38.49 28.27
CA ILE A 158 25.27 -38.91 28.21
C ILE A 158 24.53 -37.87 27.39
N ILE A 159 23.69 -38.32 26.46
CA ILE A 159 22.85 -37.45 25.63
C ILE A 159 21.39 -37.82 25.93
N SER A 160 20.53 -36.83 26.17
CA SER A 160 19.11 -37.08 26.45
C SER A 160 18.36 -37.52 25.20
N ASP A 161 17.14 -38.05 25.37
CA ASP A 161 16.16 -38.26 24.28
C ASP A 161 16.72 -39.08 23.09
N ASP A 162 17.48 -40.15 23.41
CA ASP A 162 18.15 -41.03 22.45
C ASP A 162 19.01 -40.29 21.41
N GLY A 163 19.60 -39.16 21.80
CA GLY A 163 20.50 -38.41 20.93
C GLY A 163 21.84 -39.11 20.72
N ASP A 164 22.47 -38.81 19.59
CA ASP A 164 23.76 -39.37 19.16
C ASP A 164 24.79 -38.26 18.92
N TYR A 165 26.07 -38.61 18.98
CA TYR A 165 27.17 -37.68 18.75
C TYR A 165 27.97 -38.04 17.51
N GLU A 166 27.86 -37.19 16.49
CA GLU A 166 28.70 -37.22 15.31
C GLU A 166 29.52 -35.93 15.26
N LYS A 167 30.78 -36.02 15.69
CA LYS A 167 31.69 -34.87 15.82
C LYS A 167 31.62 -33.97 14.58
N PRO A 168 31.33 -32.65 14.75
CA PRO A 168 31.33 -31.89 16.00
C PRO A 168 29.93 -31.70 16.64
N ASN A 169 28.90 -32.42 16.20
CA ASN A 169 27.51 -32.13 16.54
C ASN A 169 26.87 -33.23 17.39
N VAL A 170 25.97 -32.81 18.27
CA VAL A 170 24.99 -33.68 18.92
C VAL A 170 23.71 -33.64 18.09
N LYS A 171 23.12 -34.80 17.83
CA LYS A 171 21.97 -34.98 16.94
C LYS A 171 20.84 -35.68 17.67
N TRP A 172 19.61 -35.27 17.40
CA TRP A 172 18.41 -35.92 17.93
C TRP A 172 17.40 -36.19 16.82
N HIS A 173 16.64 -37.27 16.98
CA HIS A 173 15.45 -37.53 16.20
C HIS A 173 14.20 -37.31 17.08
N LEU A 174 13.51 -36.18 16.89
CA LEU A 174 12.42 -35.69 17.74
C LEU A 174 11.09 -35.66 16.97
N PRO A 175 10.37 -36.80 16.86
CA PRO A 175 9.11 -36.86 16.11
C PRO A 175 8.01 -35.98 16.72
N GLU A 176 8.02 -35.80 18.04
CA GLU A 176 7.13 -34.92 18.78
C GLU A 176 7.89 -33.74 19.38
N PHE A 177 7.16 -32.68 19.73
CA PHE A 177 7.75 -31.52 20.40
C PHE A 177 8.09 -31.85 21.86
N ILE A 178 9.30 -31.46 22.26
CA ILE A 178 9.76 -31.42 23.64
C ILE A 178 10.39 -30.05 23.91
N ASN A 179 10.34 -29.59 25.16
CA ASN A 179 10.74 -28.23 25.53
C ASN A 179 12.25 -28.00 25.47
N GLU A 180 13.06 -29.04 25.67
CA GLU A 180 14.51 -28.96 25.65
C GLU A 180 15.12 -30.34 25.36
N VAL A 181 16.34 -30.34 24.84
CA VAL A 181 17.24 -31.48 24.86
C VAL A 181 18.51 -31.10 25.60
N SER A 182 19.32 -32.08 25.99
CA SER A 182 20.56 -31.81 26.71
C SER A 182 21.59 -32.90 26.54
N PHE A 183 22.83 -32.59 26.90
CA PHE A 183 23.86 -33.59 27.08
C PHE A 183 24.72 -33.27 28.30
N ILE A 184 25.22 -34.32 28.94
CA ILE A 184 26.16 -34.27 30.05
C ILE A 184 27.55 -34.52 29.48
N PHE A 185 28.53 -33.74 29.94
CA PHE A 185 29.93 -33.95 29.63
C PHE A 185 30.71 -34.31 30.89
N TYR A 186 31.75 -35.12 30.71
CA TYR A 186 32.70 -35.47 31.75
C TYR A 186 34.09 -35.61 31.15
N GLN A 187 35.05 -34.87 31.69
CA GLN A 187 36.44 -34.90 31.25
C GLN A 187 37.35 -34.71 32.46
N PRO A 188 38.16 -35.71 32.83
CA PRO A 188 39.30 -35.50 33.72
C PRO A 188 40.29 -34.54 33.05
N VAL A 189 40.71 -33.52 33.78
CA VAL A 189 41.64 -32.51 33.28
C VAL A 189 42.82 -32.34 34.24
N THR A 190 43.96 -31.91 33.71
CA THR A 190 45.15 -31.59 34.48
C THR A 190 45.71 -30.26 34.01
N VAL A 191 45.90 -29.32 34.93
CA VAL A 191 46.48 -28.00 34.68
C VAL A 191 47.58 -27.79 35.72
N GLY A 192 48.83 -27.62 35.29
CA GLY A 192 49.95 -27.61 36.23
C GLY A 192 50.07 -28.97 36.93
N LYS A 193 49.98 -28.97 38.26
CA LYS A 193 49.97 -30.19 39.10
C LYS A 193 48.57 -30.59 39.54
N ALA A 194 47.59 -29.69 39.45
CA ALA A 194 46.22 -29.91 39.85
C ALA A 194 45.51 -30.87 38.90
N LYS A 195 44.77 -31.83 39.48
CA LYS A 195 43.83 -32.69 38.76
C LYS A 195 42.41 -32.28 39.12
N ALA A 196 41.55 -32.16 38.11
CA ALA A 196 40.16 -31.78 38.31
C ALA A 196 39.22 -32.61 37.43
N ARG A 197 37.93 -32.58 37.75
CA ARG A 197 36.86 -33.13 36.94
C ARG A 197 36.10 -31.98 36.30
N PHE A 198 36.23 -31.83 34.99
CA PHE A 198 35.40 -30.91 34.22
C PHE A 198 34.12 -31.65 33.84
N HIS A 199 33.03 -31.32 34.51
CA HIS A 199 31.77 -32.04 34.41
C HIS A 199 30.61 -31.06 34.48
N GLY A 200 29.58 -31.31 33.69
CA GLY A 200 28.38 -30.49 33.70
C GLY A 200 27.35 -30.93 32.67
N ARG A 201 26.27 -30.15 32.59
CA ARG A 201 25.17 -30.34 31.64
C ARG A 201 25.08 -29.13 30.72
N VAL A 202 24.92 -29.38 29.42
CA VAL A 202 24.53 -28.38 28.43
C VAL A 202 23.06 -28.59 28.10
N THR A 203 22.23 -27.59 28.38
CA THR A 203 20.80 -27.60 28.07
C THR A 203 20.57 -26.76 26.81
N GLN A 204 19.83 -27.33 25.86
CA GLN A 204 19.39 -26.69 24.63
C GLN A 204 17.87 -26.57 24.63
N PRO A 205 17.32 -25.40 25.02
CA PRO A 205 15.89 -25.15 24.92
C PRO A 205 15.43 -25.16 23.47
N LEU A 206 14.23 -25.69 23.25
CA LEU A 206 13.53 -25.74 21.98
C LEU A 206 12.26 -24.90 22.02
N LYS A 207 11.82 -24.44 20.86
CA LYS A 207 10.56 -23.72 20.72
C LYS A 207 9.78 -24.13 19.49
N GLU A 208 8.46 -24.13 19.62
CA GLU A 208 7.55 -24.29 18.49
C GLU A 208 7.35 -22.96 17.79
N VAL A 209 7.46 -22.96 16.46
CA VAL A 209 7.17 -21.80 15.63
C VAL A 209 6.15 -22.16 14.57
N TYR A 210 5.14 -21.30 14.44
CA TYR A 210 4.03 -21.46 13.52
C TYR A 210 3.98 -20.27 12.55
N THR A 211 3.36 -20.49 11.39
CA THR A 211 3.30 -19.51 10.32
C THR A 211 2.05 -18.64 10.44
N VAL A 212 2.27 -17.33 10.55
CA VAL A 212 1.23 -16.31 10.39
C VAL A 212 1.31 -15.76 8.97
N SER A 213 0.20 -15.85 8.25
CA SER A 213 0.07 -15.29 6.91
C SER A 213 -0.75 -13.99 6.98
N TYR A 214 -0.28 -12.91 6.35
CA TYR A 214 -0.99 -11.65 6.24
C TYR A 214 -1.48 -11.47 4.81
N ASP A 215 -2.80 -11.55 4.61
CA ASP A 215 -3.45 -11.38 3.31
C ASP A 215 -3.97 -9.95 3.17
N VAL A 216 -3.49 -9.25 2.13
CA VAL A 216 -4.00 -7.95 1.68
C VAL A 216 -4.52 -8.10 0.25
N ASP A 217 -5.85 -8.20 0.12
CA ASP A 217 -6.54 -8.35 -1.18
C ASP A 217 -5.96 -9.49 -2.06
N GLY A 218 -5.55 -10.61 -1.45
CA GLY A 218 -4.98 -11.79 -2.11
C GLY A 218 -3.46 -11.81 -2.21
N THR A 219 -2.77 -10.74 -1.79
CA THR A 219 -1.30 -10.74 -1.65
C THR A 219 -0.93 -11.20 -0.25
N VAL A 220 -0.18 -12.30 -0.14
CA VAL A 220 0.14 -12.93 1.15
C VAL A 220 1.61 -12.75 1.52
N ILE A 221 1.87 -12.24 2.72
CA ILE A 221 3.20 -12.19 3.35
C ILE A 221 3.22 -13.15 4.54
N LYS A 222 4.26 -13.98 4.66
CA LYS A 222 4.36 -15.00 5.73
C LYS A 222 5.47 -14.68 6.71
N THR A 223 5.21 -14.91 7.99
CA THR A 223 6.20 -14.79 9.08
C THR A 223 6.07 -15.97 10.02
N LYS A 224 7.19 -16.47 10.55
CA LYS A 224 7.18 -17.50 11.61
C LYS A 224 7.25 -16.85 12.98
N VAL A 225 6.39 -17.28 13.90
CA VAL A 225 6.27 -16.73 15.25
C VAL A 225 6.24 -17.87 16.26
N GLU A 226 6.84 -17.67 17.42
CA GLU A 226 6.87 -18.62 18.52
C GLU A 226 5.48 -18.80 19.15
N ALA A 227 5.05 -20.04 19.35
CA ALA A 227 3.77 -20.36 19.97
C ALA A 227 3.65 -19.71 21.35
N GLY A 228 2.45 -19.23 21.70
CA GLY A 228 2.19 -18.59 22.98
C GLY A 228 2.78 -17.18 23.14
N THR A 229 3.47 -16.63 22.13
CA THR A 229 3.99 -15.26 22.14
C THR A 229 3.06 -14.30 21.40
N ARG A 230 3.17 -12.99 21.68
CA ARG A 230 2.42 -11.97 20.93
C ARG A 230 3.08 -11.70 19.59
N ILE A 231 2.25 -11.54 18.57
CA ILE A 231 2.72 -11.22 17.23
C ILE A 231 2.99 -9.71 17.15
N THR A 232 4.08 -9.31 16.49
CA THR A 232 4.30 -7.87 16.21
C THR A 232 3.40 -7.43 15.06
N ALA A 233 2.64 -6.36 15.26
CA ALA A 233 1.76 -5.83 14.22
C ALA A 233 2.55 -5.40 12.98
N PRO A 234 2.18 -5.84 11.77
CA PRO A 234 2.82 -5.35 10.55
C PRO A 234 2.42 -3.90 10.29
N LYS A 235 3.17 -3.21 9.42
CA LYS A 235 2.79 -1.86 8.97
C LYS A 235 1.38 -1.90 8.37
N PRO A 236 0.45 -1.02 8.80
CA PRO A 236 -0.90 -0.97 8.25
C PRO A 236 -0.88 -0.82 6.72
N PRO A 237 -1.57 -1.70 5.97
CA PRO A 237 -1.62 -1.61 4.52
C PRO A 237 -2.48 -0.43 4.08
N THR A 238 -2.14 0.15 2.93
CA THR A 238 -2.86 1.29 2.35
C THR A 238 -3.62 0.87 1.10
N LYS A 239 -4.88 1.30 0.99
CA LYS A 239 -5.74 1.05 -0.17
C LYS A 239 -6.46 2.34 -0.56
N GLN A 240 -6.28 2.80 -1.80
CA GLN A 240 -6.82 4.08 -2.26
C GLN A 240 -8.36 4.14 -2.13
N GLY A 241 -8.87 5.17 -1.43
CA GLY A 241 -10.32 5.35 -1.20
C GLY A 241 -10.89 4.55 -0.03
N TYR A 242 -10.04 3.90 0.77
CA TYR A 242 -10.43 3.12 1.93
C TYR A 242 -9.55 3.45 3.14
N VAL A 243 -10.16 3.37 4.33
CA VAL A 243 -9.50 3.40 5.63
C VAL A 243 -9.26 1.95 6.07
N PHE A 244 -8.02 1.63 6.43
CA PHE A 244 -7.69 0.34 7.05
C PHE A 244 -8.37 0.22 8.42
N LYS A 245 -9.07 -0.89 8.64
CA LYS A 245 -9.86 -1.13 9.85
C LYS A 245 -9.15 -1.99 10.88
N GLY A 246 -8.33 -2.95 10.44
CA GLY A 246 -7.68 -3.92 11.31
C GLY A 246 -7.37 -5.21 10.55
N TRP A 247 -6.78 -6.15 11.28
CA TRP A 247 -6.50 -7.50 10.81
C TRP A 247 -7.52 -8.45 11.42
N TYR A 248 -8.05 -9.38 10.63
CA TYR A 248 -9.13 -10.27 11.04
C TYR A 248 -8.79 -11.72 10.74
N THR A 249 -9.25 -12.67 11.54
CA THR A 249 -8.99 -14.11 11.32
C THR A 249 -9.72 -14.69 10.11
N GLU A 250 -10.69 -13.96 9.55
CA GLU A 250 -11.45 -14.36 8.37
C GLU A 250 -11.60 -13.20 7.38
N LYS A 251 -11.70 -13.55 6.09
CA LYS A 251 -11.79 -12.62 4.97
C LYS A 251 -12.99 -11.65 5.03
N ASN A 252 -14.08 -12.05 5.70
CA ASN A 252 -15.34 -11.30 5.71
C ASN A 252 -15.72 -10.75 7.10
N GLY A 253 -14.75 -10.57 8.01
CA GLY A 253 -14.98 -9.91 9.31
C GLY A 253 -15.19 -10.87 10.48
N GLY A 254 -14.29 -11.84 10.64
CA GLY A 254 -14.22 -12.74 11.81
C GLY A 254 -13.75 -12.02 13.09
N HIS A 255 -12.98 -12.71 13.93
CA HIS A 255 -12.36 -12.09 15.11
C HIS A 255 -11.34 -11.03 14.67
N GLU A 256 -11.44 -9.83 15.23
CA GLU A 256 -10.45 -8.77 15.02
C GLU A 256 -9.22 -9.10 15.86
N TRP A 257 -8.08 -9.29 15.21
CA TRP A 257 -6.85 -9.65 15.88
C TRP A 257 -6.29 -8.44 16.65
N ASP A 258 -6.22 -8.58 17.96
CA ASP A 258 -5.63 -7.59 18.86
C ASP A 258 -4.18 -7.99 19.18
N PHE A 259 -3.22 -7.30 18.56
CA PHE A 259 -1.78 -7.56 18.76
C PHE A 259 -1.29 -7.27 20.19
N SER A 260 -2.11 -6.67 21.05
CA SER A 260 -1.78 -6.42 22.46
C SER A 260 -2.26 -7.54 23.39
N THR A 261 -3.31 -8.27 23.03
CA THR A 261 -3.93 -9.31 23.88
C THR A 261 -3.89 -10.71 23.28
N ASP A 262 -3.88 -10.85 21.96
CA ASP A 262 -3.91 -12.13 21.28
C ASP A 262 -2.51 -12.74 21.15
N TYR A 263 -2.45 -14.06 21.25
CA TYR A 263 -1.21 -14.84 21.25
C TYR A 263 -1.17 -15.79 20.05
N MET A 264 0.04 -16.08 19.57
CA MET A 264 0.28 -17.06 18.54
C MET A 264 -0.22 -18.43 18.99
N SER A 265 -1.16 -19.00 18.25
CA SER A 265 -1.68 -20.34 18.52
C SER A 265 -0.67 -21.43 18.12
N GLY A 266 -0.93 -22.66 18.56
CA GLY A 266 -0.17 -23.85 18.19
C GLY A 266 -0.48 -24.38 16.78
N ASN A 267 -0.75 -23.49 15.81
CA ASN A 267 -1.08 -23.86 14.43
C ASN A 267 -0.87 -22.68 13.47
N ASP A 268 -0.65 -22.99 12.20
CA ASP A 268 -0.60 -21.98 11.14
C ASP A 268 -1.99 -21.33 10.93
N PHE A 269 -2.03 -20.02 10.68
CA PHE A 269 -3.25 -19.30 10.34
C PHE A 269 -3.01 -18.05 9.47
N THR A 270 -4.10 -17.45 8.99
CA THR A 270 -4.08 -16.26 8.13
C THR A 270 -4.87 -15.12 8.76
N LEU A 271 -4.29 -13.92 8.76
CA LEU A 271 -4.93 -12.66 9.07
C LEU A 271 -5.22 -11.87 7.80
N TYR A 272 -6.45 -11.39 7.66
CA TYR A 272 -6.96 -10.67 6.50
C TYR A 272 -7.10 -9.18 6.82
N ALA A 273 -6.54 -8.33 5.95
CA ALA A 273 -6.68 -6.89 6.08
C ALA A 273 -8.11 -6.44 5.71
N MET A 274 -8.79 -5.76 6.65
CA MET A 274 -10.12 -5.21 6.40
C MET A 274 -10.07 -3.72 6.13
N PHE A 275 -10.92 -3.28 5.20
CA PHE A 275 -10.96 -1.91 4.71
C PHE A 275 -12.39 -1.37 4.73
N LYS A 276 -12.58 -0.13 5.19
CA LYS A 276 -13.85 0.60 5.15
C LYS A 276 -13.74 1.77 4.17
N VAL A 277 -14.75 2.01 3.35
CA VAL A 277 -14.75 3.12 2.38
C VAL A 277 -14.62 4.46 3.11
N GLU A 278 -13.72 5.32 2.62
CA GLU A 278 -13.57 6.69 3.10
C GLU A 278 -14.58 7.58 2.37
N THR A 279 -15.64 8.02 3.06
CA THR A 279 -16.56 9.04 2.52
C THR A 279 -16.64 10.22 3.46
N THR A 280 -15.91 11.29 3.15
CA THR A 280 -16.19 12.62 3.68
C THR A 280 -17.33 13.22 2.87
N GLU A 281 -18.57 13.07 3.35
CA GLU A 281 -19.73 13.79 2.82
C GLU A 281 -19.78 15.19 3.40
N LYS A 282 -19.92 16.20 2.55
CA LYS A 282 -20.15 17.59 2.96
C LYS A 282 -21.58 18.00 2.62
N ALA A 283 -22.26 18.60 3.58
CA ALA A 283 -23.59 19.18 3.36
C ALA A 283 -23.49 20.42 2.47
N VAL A 284 -24.36 20.51 1.46
CA VAL A 284 -24.46 21.64 0.54
C VAL A 284 -25.94 21.92 0.23
N ASN A 285 -26.24 23.07 -0.36
CA ASN A 285 -27.58 23.35 -0.89
C ASN A 285 -27.43 24.03 -2.26
N LEU A 286 -27.40 23.24 -3.31
CA LEU A 286 -27.15 23.73 -4.67
C LEU A 286 -28.33 23.40 -5.58
N THR A 287 -28.71 24.34 -6.43
CA THR A 287 -29.61 24.05 -7.56
C THR A 287 -28.79 23.67 -8.78
N ARG A 288 -29.14 22.54 -9.41
CA ARG A 288 -28.50 22.02 -10.63
C ARG A 288 -29.54 21.46 -11.59
N TYR A 289 -29.14 21.31 -12.86
CA TYR A 289 -29.95 20.71 -13.92
C TYR A 289 -29.19 19.57 -14.58
N VAL A 290 -29.88 18.52 -15.01
CA VAL A 290 -29.26 17.43 -15.77
C VAL A 290 -28.79 17.97 -17.12
N LYS A 291 -27.52 17.78 -17.48
CA LYS A 291 -27.05 18.08 -18.86
C LYS A 291 -27.85 17.21 -19.83
N TYR A 292 -28.43 17.80 -20.88
CA TYR A 292 -29.35 17.07 -21.76
C TYR A 292 -28.73 15.78 -22.33
N ILE A 293 -27.48 15.87 -22.78
CA ILE A 293 -26.69 14.75 -23.30
C ILE A 293 -26.34 13.66 -22.28
N ARG A 294 -26.51 13.91 -20.97
CA ARG A 294 -26.18 12.98 -19.86
C ARG A 294 -27.42 12.35 -19.21
N GLY A 295 -28.59 12.38 -19.85
CA GLY A 295 -29.77 11.76 -19.24
C GLY A 295 -29.66 10.25 -18.97
N ASN A 296 -28.83 9.50 -19.71
CA ASN A 296 -28.63 8.07 -19.43
C ASN A 296 -27.59 7.81 -18.33
N ALA A 297 -27.01 8.86 -17.73
CA ALA A 297 -26.05 8.69 -16.64
C ALA A 297 -26.73 8.09 -15.41
N GLY A 298 -25.99 7.23 -14.70
CA GLY A 298 -26.49 6.47 -13.56
C GLY A 298 -26.75 7.33 -12.33
N ILE A 299 -27.74 6.88 -11.54
CA ILE A 299 -27.99 7.29 -10.16
C ILE A 299 -27.65 6.09 -9.28
N TYR A 300 -26.94 6.31 -8.18
CA TYR A 300 -26.39 5.27 -7.32
C TYR A 300 -26.72 5.51 -5.84
N LYS A 301 -26.82 4.42 -5.06
CA LYS A 301 -27.06 4.49 -3.61
C LYS A 301 -25.90 5.14 -2.83
N LEU A 302 -24.67 4.95 -3.31
CA LEU A 302 -23.44 5.52 -2.77
C LEU A 302 -22.66 6.25 -3.88
N PRO A 303 -21.74 7.18 -3.58
CA PRO A 303 -20.95 7.91 -4.57
C PRO A 303 -19.87 7.03 -5.24
N ARG A 304 -20.27 5.93 -5.89
CA ARG A 304 -19.40 4.98 -6.60
C ARG A 304 -20.13 4.38 -7.81
N GLU A 305 -19.40 4.16 -8.90
CA GLU A 305 -19.92 3.42 -10.05
C GLU A 305 -19.82 1.92 -9.81
N ASP A 306 -20.88 1.36 -9.22
CA ASP A 306 -21.07 -0.06 -9.04
C ASP A 306 -22.49 -0.41 -9.52
N ASN A 307 -22.60 -1.38 -10.42
CA ASN A 307 -23.89 -1.78 -10.98
C ASN A 307 -24.83 -2.36 -9.91
N SER A 308 -24.31 -2.97 -8.84
CA SER A 308 -25.12 -3.47 -7.72
C SER A 308 -25.77 -2.33 -6.91
N LEU A 309 -25.21 -1.12 -6.97
CA LEU A 309 -25.69 0.06 -6.26
C LEU A 309 -26.53 0.99 -7.14
N LYS A 310 -26.73 0.67 -8.42
CA LYS A 310 -27.41 1.53 -9.39
C LYS A 310 -28.92 1.52 -9.15
N GLN A 311 -29.49 2.71 -8.92
CA GLN A 311 -30.90 2.91 -8.63
C GLN A 311 -31.72 3.36 -9.85
N GLY A 312 -31.05 3.83 -10.92
CA GLY A 312 -31.73 4.30 -12.12
C GLY A 312 -30.85 5.19 -12.99
N THR A 313 -31.49 6.05 -13.79
CA THR A 313 -30.82 7.04 -14.66
C THR A 313 -31.41 8.44 -14.48
N LEU A 314 -30.65 9.46 -14.90
CA LEU A 314 -31.08 10.86 -14.84
C LEU A 314 -32.15 11.26 -15.87
N ALA A 315 -32.63 10.34 -16.72
CA ALA A 315 -33.43 10.67 -17.90
C ALA A 315 -34.77 11.35 -17.56
N SER A 316 -35.47 10.83 -16.54
CA SER A 316 -36.74 11.36 -16.04
C SER A 316 -36.61 12.68 -15.25
N HIS A 317 -35.38 13.14 -15.04
CA HIS A 317 -35.04 14.34 -14.28
C HIS A 317 -34.57 15.52 -15.15
N ARG A 318 -34.55 15.35 -16.48
CA ARG A 318 -34.23 16.44 -17.42
C ARG A 318 -35.20 17.62 -17.26
N CYS A 319 -34.69 18.83 -17.48
CA CYS A 319 -35.45 20.09 -17.48
C CYS A 319 -36.09 20.48 -16.12
N LYS A 320 -35.83 19.74 -15.05
CA LYS A 320 -36.25 20.03 -13.66
C LYS A 320 -35.09 20.67 -12.88
N ALA A 321 -35.42 21.61 -12.00
CA ALA A 321 -34.47 22.10 -11.01
C ALA A 321 -34.27 21.02 -9.94
N LEU A 322 -33.04 20.57 -9.74
CA LEU A 322 -32.69 19.54 -8.77
C LEU A 322 -31.95 20.18 -7.59
N THR A 323 -32.32 19.78 -6.38
CA THR A 323 -31.59 20.17 -5.17
C THR A 323 -30.49 19.15 -4.92
N VAL A 324 -29.24 19.61 -4.89
CA VAL A 324 -28.10 18.85 -4.38
C VAL A 324 -27.97 19.19 -2.90
N ASP A 325 -28.05 18.18 -2.04
CA ASP A 325 -27.99 18.34 -0.59
C ASP A 325 -26.67 17.84 0.02
N ARG A 326 -25.88 17.05 -0.71
CA ARG A 326 -24.53 16.63 -0.33
C ARG A 326 -23.57 16.56 -1.50
N GLU A 327 -22.30 16.75 -1.20
CA GLU A 327 -21.19 16.46 -2.10
C GLU A 327 -20.18 15.50 -1.45
N ALA A 328 -19.52 14.68 -2.26
CA ALA A 328 -18.48 13.76 -1.81
C ALA A 328 -17.40 13.62 -2.88
N ARG A 329 -16.17 13.28 -2.46
CA ARG A 329 -15.09 12.90 -3.37
C ARG A 329 -14.80 11.42 -3.22
N ASN A 330 -14.82 10.69 -4.33
CA ASN A 330 -14.45 9.28 -4.37
C ASN A 330 -13.62 9.03 -5.65
N GLY A 331 -12.43 8.43 -5.50
CA GLY A 331 -11.50 8.21 -6.60
C GLY A 331 -11.11 9.51 -7.33
N GLY A 332 -10.96 10.61 -6.59
CA GLY A 332 -10.66 11.94 -7.14
C GLY A 332 -11.84 12.64 -7.85
N LYS A 333 -12.96 11.95 -8.11
CA LYS A 333 -14.13 12.50 -8.79
C LYS A 333 -15.11 13.10 -7.79
N LEU A 334 -15.72 14.23 -8.16
CA LEU A 334 -16.76 14.89 -7.37
C LEU A 334 -18.13 14.26 -7.67
N TRP A 335 -18.85 13.94 -6.61
CA TRP A 335 -20.19 13.38 -6.64
C TRP A 335 -21.18 14.31 -5.95
N TYR A 336 -22.42 14.33 -6.44
CA TYR A 336 -23.53 15.07 -5.86
C TYR A 336 -24.65 14.12 -5.49
N ARG A 337 -25.19 14.30 -4.29
CA ARG A 337 -26.42 13.66 -3.86
C ARG A 337 -27.59 14.56 -4.21
N LEU A 338 -28.46 14.04 -5.06
CA LEU A 338 -29.72 14.65 -5.42
C LEU A 338 -30.74 14.32 -4.32
N LYS A 339 -31.32 15.36 -3.69
CA LYS A 339 -32.27 15.21 -2.59
C LYS A 339 -33.42 14.28 -3.00
N ASN A 340 -33.65 13.24 -2.21
CA ASN A 340 -34.65 12.18 -2.42
C ASN A 340 -34.49 11.34 -3.70
N ILE A 341 -33.32 11.38 -4.35
CA ILE A 341 -33.09 10.68 -5.63
C ILE A 341 -31.87 9.73 -5.55
N GLY A 342 -30.71 10.21 -5.11
CA GLY A 342 -29.47 9.40 -5.03
C GLY A 342 -28.22 10.13 -5.51
N TRP A 343 -27.11 9.41 -5.66
CA TRP A 343 -25.81 9.97 -6.04
C TRP A 343 -25.57 9.91 -7.55
N THR A 344 -25.00 10.98 -8.11
CA THR A 344 -24.46 10.99 -9.48
C THR A 344 -23.18 11.83 -9.54
N LYS A 345 -22.34 11.62 -10.55
CA LYS A 345 -21.14 12.44 -10.74
C LYS A 345 -21.52 13.89 -11.05
N ALA A 346 -20.78 14.84 -10.49
CA ALA A 346 -21.01 16.26 -10.71
C ALA A 346 -20.94 16.66 -12.19
N GLU A 347 -20.12 15.97 -13.00
CA GLU A 347 -19.98 16.21 -14.44
C GLU A 347 -21.27 15.94 -15.25
N ASN A 348 -22.21 15.16 -14.70
CA ASN A 348 -23.50 14.86 -15.33
C ASN A 348 -24.50 16.02 -15.21
N LEU A 349 -24.23 16.98 -14.31
CA LEU A 349 -25.09 18.11 -14.02
C LEU A 349 -24.49 19.42 -14.57
N SER A 350 -25.34 20.42 -14.70
CA SER A 350 -25.05 21.79 -15.16
C SER A 350 -25.65 22.81 -14.19
N LEU A 351 -25.08 24.02 -14.22
CA LEU A 351 -25.68 25.21 -13.60
C LEU A 351 -26.84 25.74 -14.45
N ASP A 352 -26.69 25.68 -15.77
CA ASP A 352 -27.66 26.22 -16.71
C ASP A 352 -28.76 25.19 -17.02
N ARG A 353 -30.02 25.63 -16.99
CA ARG A 353 -31.19 24.83 -17.39
C ARG A 353 -31.19 24.47 -18.87
N TYR A 354 -30.63 25.36 -19.70
CA TYR A 354 -30.69 25.30 -21.15
C TYR A 354 -29.29 25.14 -21.73
N ASP A 355 -29.23 24.51 -22.90
CA ASP A 355 -28.00 24.40 -23.67
C ASP A 355 -27.57 25.76 -24.23
N LYS A 356 -26.26 26.00 -24.25
CA LYS A 356 -25.66 27.16 -24.93
C LYS A 356 -25.50 26.88 -26.42
N ILE A 357 -25.70 27.91 -27.23
CA ILE A 357 -25.40 27.87 -28.67
C ILE A 357 -23.90 28.14 -28.83
N GLU A 358 -23.17 27.15 -29.34
CA GLU A 358 -21.72 27.21 -29.57
C GLU A 358 -21.39 28.16 -30.73
N TYR A 359 -22.18 28.13 -31.80
CA TYR A 359 -22.14 29.10 -32.89
C TYR A 359 -23.50 29.21 -33.57
N ASP A 360 -23.74 30.34 -34.26
CA ASP A 360 -24.87 30.57 -35.15
C ASP A 360 -24.38 31.39 -36.37
N LYS A 361 -24.38 30.78 -37.55
CA LYS A 361 -23.88 31.40 -38.80
C LYS A 361 -24.89 31.31 -39.93
N GLY A 362 -24.89 32.31 -40.82
CA GLY A 362 -25.65 32.26 -42.07
C GLY A 362 -25.10 31.19 -43.01
N VAL A 363 -25.98 30.46 -43.71
CA VAL A 363 -25.59 29.45 -44.70
C VAL A 363 -26.50 29.51 -45.93
N THR A 364 -25.97 29.10 -47.07
CA THR A 364 -26.73 28.91 -48.31
C THR A 364 -26.81 27.42 -48.62
N ALA A 365 -27.97 26.83 -48.35
CA ALA A 365 -28.24 25.41 -48.60
C ALA A 365 -29.74 25.16 -48.82
N TYR A 366 -30.05 23.98 -49.35
CA TYR A 366 -31.41 23.48 -49.48
C TYR A 366 -31.48 22.04 -49.00
N ALA A 367 -32.56 21.72 -48.30
CA ALA A 367 -32.79 20.40 -47.78
C ALA A 367 -34.27 19.97 -47.94
N ARG A 368 -34.49 18.67 -47.85
CA ARG A 368 -35.82 18.05 -47.72
C ARG A 368 -35.86 17.21 -46.45
N VAL A 369 -37.05 17.04 -45.88
CA VAL A 369 -37.23 16.15 -44.72
C VAL A 369 -36.83 14.73 -45.11
N LYS A 370 -35.88 14.15 -44.36
CA LYS A 370 -35.43 12.75 -44.52
C LYS A 370 -36.17 11.83 -43.55
N ASN A 371 -36.27 12.24 -42.29
CA ASN A 371 -36.96 11.49 -41.25
C ASN A 371 -37.73 12.45 -40.32
N ALA A 372 -39.06 12.41 -40.40
CA ALA A 372 -39.92 13.27 -39.58
C ALA A 372 -40.22 12.69 -38.19
N LEU A 373 -40.08 11.38 -37.99
CA LEU A 373 -40.53 10.70 -36.77
C LEU A 373 -39.74 11.20 -35.56
N GLY A 374 -40.45 11.63 -34.51
CA GLY A 374 -39.85 12.14 -33.28
C GLY A 374 -39.19 13.54 -33.40
N ASN A 375 -39.23 14.17 -34.57
CA ASN A 375 -38.60 15.46 -34.82
C ASN A 375 -39.65 16.59 -34.91
N ALA A 376 -39.27 17.76 -34.39
CA ALA A 376 -40.11 18.94 -34.38
C ALA A 376 -39.32 20.17 -34.82
N VAL A 377 -40.06 21.21 -35.18
CA VAL A 377 -39.54 22.53 -35.54
C VAL A 377 -39.77 23.48 -34.38
N TRP A 378 -38.77 24.32 -34.12
CA TRP A 378 -38.71 25.19 -32.95
C TRP A 378 -38.39 26.63 -33.34
N THR A 379 -38.76 27.61 -32.52
CA THR A 379 -38.44 29.02 -32.80
C THR A 379 -36.94 29.34 -32.68
N LYS A 380 -36.21 28.53 -31.90
CA LYS A 380 -34.76 28.51 -31.70
C LYS A 380 -34.30 27.04 -31.62
N PRO A 381 -33.00 26.71 -31.74
CA PRO A 381 -32.52 25.36 -31.47
C PRO A 381 -33.13 24.75 -30.19
N TYR A 382 -33.56 23.49 -30.24
CA TYR A 382 -34.24 22.86 -29.09
C TYR A 382 -33.36 22.88 -27.84
N ASN A 383 -34.02 22.95 -26.68
CA ASN A 383 -33.39 23.07 -25.35
C ASN A 383 -32.52 24.32 -25.15
N THR A 384 -32.72 25.38 -25.95
CA THR A 384 -32.10 26.70 -25.71
C THR A 384 -33.09 27.68 -25.10
N ALA A 385 -32.58 28.75 -24.48
CA ALA A 385 -33.40 29.75 -23.80
C ALA A 385 -34.41 30.44 -24.75
N GLY A 386 -35.69 30.31 -24.44
CA GLY A 386 -36.80 30.87 -25.22
C GLY A 386 -37.21 30.07 -26.46
N ALA A 387 -36.67 28.86 -26.65
CA ALA A 387 -37.15 27.96 -27.70
C ALA A 387 -38.59 27.52 -27.41
N LYS A 388 -39.49 27.76 -28.38
CA LYS A 388 -40.89 27.35 -28.35
C LYS A 388 -41.15 26.37 -29.48
N HIS A 389 -42.03 25.40 -29.23
CA HIS A 389 -42.45 24.45 -30.25
C HIS A 389 -43.25 25.19 -31.33
N VAL A 390 -42.93 24.93 -32.61
CA VAL A 390 -43.65 25.47 -33.77
C VAL A 390 -44.63 24.41 -34.27
N ASN A 391 -44.12 23.29 -34.80
CA ASN A 391 -44.90 22.19 -35.37
C ASN A 391 -44.07 20.91 -35.45
N LYS A 392 -44.74 19.76 -35.62
CA LYS A 392 -44.06 18.50 -36.00
C LYS A 392 -43.38 18.65 -37.35
N LEU A 393 -42.21 18.01 -37.53
CA LEU A 393 -41.45 18.12 -38.78
C LEU A 393 -42.20 17.55 -40.00
N SER A 394 -43.09 16.57 -39.78
CA SER A 394 -43.90 15.92 -40.83
C SER A 394 -44.77 16.91 -41.61
N VAL A 395 -45.17 18.03 -41.02
CA VAL A 395 -45.94 19.11 -41.68
C VAL A 395 -45.20 19.70 -42.90
N TYR A 396 -43.88 19.53 -42.96
CA TYR A 396 -43.01 20.07 -44.00
C TYR A 396 -42.46 19.00 -44.94
N GLN A 397 -42.93 17.76 -44.82
CA GLN A 397 -42.47 16.66 -45.66
C GLN A 397 -42.78 16.92 -47.14
N GLY A 398 -41.85 16.55 -48.02
CA GLY A 398 -41.94 16.76 -49.47
C GLY A 398 -41.67 18.19 -49.95
N LYS A 399 -41.61 19.19 -49.05
CA LYS A 399 -41.35 20.59 -49.42
C LYS A 399 -39.85 20.87 -49.51
N ASN A 400 -39.44 21.69 -50.48
CA ASN A 400 -38.09 22.24 -50.52
C ASN A 400 -37.93 23.26 -49.38
N MET A 401 -36.96 23.03 -48.51
CA MET A 401 -36.66 23.87 -47.36
C MET A 401 -35.40 24.68 -47.66
N ARG A 402 -35.55 25.99 -47.79
CA ARG A 402 -34.40 26.89 -47.96
C ARG A 402 -33.74 27.10 -46.61
N ILE A 403 -32.51 26.63 -46.47
CA ILE A 403 -31.72 26.79 -45.25
C ILE A 403 -31.10 28.18 -45.24
N LEU A 404 -31.23 28.87 -44.11
CA LEU A 404 -30.80 30.25 -43.91
C LEU A 404 -29.64 30.35 -42.92
N ARG A 405 -29.67 29.53 -41.87
CA ARG A 405 -28.68 29.55 -40.77
C ARG A 405 -28.36 28.15 -40.27
N GLU A 406 -27.16 27.99 -39.74
CA GLU A 406 -26.65 26.79 -39.09
C GLU A 406 -26.20 27.16 -37.68
N ALA A 407 -26.70 26.45 -36.67
CA ALA A 407 -26.31 26.64 -35.28
C ALA A 407 -25.90 25.33 -34.63
N LYS A 408 -24.94 25.37 -33.71
CA LYS A 408 -24.47 24.18 -32.98
C LYS A 408 -24.81 24.30 -31.50
N THR A 409 -25.33 23.21 -30.95
CA THR A 409 -25.49 23.03 -29.50
C THR A 409 -24.86 21.69 -29.09
N PRO A 410 -24.67 21.42 -27.78
CA PRO A 410 -24.13 20.15 -27.31
C PRO A 410 -24.92 18.92 -27.79
N ILE A 411 -26.21 19.07 -28.10
CA ILE A 411 -27.08 17.99 -28.55
C ILE A 411 -26.92 17.63 -30.03
N THR A 412 -26.81 18.63 -30.93
CA THR A 412 -26.73 18.45 -32.39
C THR A 412 -26.44 19.78 -33.09
N THR A 413 -26.32 19.73 -34.42
CA THR A 413 -26.40 20.91 -35.29
C THR A 413 -27.86 21.14 -35.71
N TRP A 414 -28.25 22.41 -35.83
CA TRP A 414 -29.58 22.88 -36.18
C TRP A 414 -29.55 23.73 -37.44
N TYR A 415 -30.57 23.59 -38.29
CA TYR A 415 -30.79 24.47 -39.43
C TYR A 415 -32.03 25.33 -39.24
N GLN A 416 -31.88 26.64 -39.41
CA GLN A 416 -33.02 27.54 -39.61
C GLN A 416 -33.43 27.47 -41.07
N PHE A 417 -34.73 27.30 -41.33
CA PHE A 417 -35.24 27.20 -42.69
C PHE A 417 -36.46 28.09 -42.96
N SER A 418 -36.71 28.30 -44.25
CA SER A 418 -37.90 28.96 -44.78
C SER A 418 -38.56 28.13 -45.87
N ILE A 419 -39.86 28.33 -46.06
CA ILE A 419 -40.66 27.74 -47.13
C ILE A 419 -41.50 28.87 -47.74
N GLY A 420 -41.52 28.98 -49.07
CA GLY A 420 -42.24 30.08 -49.75
C GLY A 420 -41.73 31.48 -49.36
N GLY A 421 -40.46 31.58 -48.94
CA GLY A 421 -39.85 32.84 -48.49
C GLY A 421 -40.12 33.21 -47.03
N LYS A 422 -41.04 32.53 -46.33
CA LYS A 422 -41.32 32.78 -44.91
C LYS A 422 -40.46 31.90 -44.00
N VAL A 423 -39.77 32.52 -43.03
CA VAL A 423 -38.99 31.80 -42.01
C VAL A 423 -39.93 30.97 -41.13
N ILE A 424 -39.63 29.68 -40.97
CA ILE A 424 -40.46 28.76 -40.19
C ILE A 424 -39.86 28.52 -38.80
N GLY A 425 -38.57 28.15 -38.75
CA GLY A 425 -37.91 27.81 -37.49
C GLY A 425 -36.67 26.97 -37.68
N TRP A 426 -36.25 26.33 -36.59
CA TRP A 426 -35.05 25.51 -36.47
C TRP A 426 -35.39 24.02 -36.37
N VAL A 427 -34.61 23.19 -37.03
CA VAL A 427 -34.76 21.73 -37.05
C VAL A 427 -33.40 21.05 -36.96
N ASP A 428 -33.35 19.86 -36.35
CA ASP A 428 -32.15 19.02 -36.30
C ASP A 428 -31.69 18.65 -37.71
N THR A 429 -30.43 18.94 -38.04
CA THR A 429 -29.90 18.67 -39.39
C THR A 429 -29.91 17.17 -39.73
N ARG A 430 -29.87 16.27 -38.74
CA ARG A 430 -29.91 14.81 -38.95
C ARG A 430 -31.26 14.32 -39.47
N ALA A 431 -32.33 15.09 -39.23
CA ALA A 431 -33.67 14.80 -39.73
C ALA A 431 -33.86 15.21 -41.21
N LEU A 432 -32.85 15.85 -41.81
CA LEU A 432 -32.90 16.41 -43.15
C LEU A 432 -31.94 15.71 -44.12
N ASN A 433 -32.31 15.70 -45.39
CA ASN A 433 -31.42 15.42 -46.51
C ASN A 433 -31.03 16.75 -47.16
N THR A 434 -29.79 17.19 -46.94
CA THR A 434 -29.28 18.43 -47.56
C THR A 434 -28.75 18.11 -48.94
N PHE A 435 -29.55 18.39 -49.97
CA PHE A 435 -29.23 18.04 -51.36
C PHE A 435 -28.48 19.14 -52.12
N TYR A 436 -28.46 20.36 -51.58
CA TYR A 436 -27.61 21.43 -52.06
C TYR A 436 -26.98 22.20 -50.90
N LYS A 437 -25.68 22.49 -51.02
CA LYS A 437 -24.92 23.42 -50.18
C LYS A 437 -23.98 24.20 -51.08
N GLN A 438 -23.72 25.47 -50.76
CA GLN A 438 -22.83 26.31 -51.57
C GLN A 438 -21.43 25.69 -51.82
N SER A 439 -20.93 24.85 -50.91
CA SER A 439 -19.68 24.11 -51.11
C SER A 439 -19.70 23.11 -52.28
N MET A 440 -20.86 22.82 -52.88
CA MET A 440 -21.01 21.98 -54.07
C MET A 440 -20.77 22.76 -55.37
N GLU A 441 -20.73 24.09 -55.31
CA GLU A 441 -20.42 24.96 -56.44
C GLU A 441 -18.92 24.93 -56.75
N LYS A 442 -18.59 24.51 -57.98
CA LYS A 442 -17.22 24.41 -58.49
C LYS A 442 -16.98 25.49 -59.54
N PRO A 443 -15.91 26.30 -59.41
CA PRO A 443 -15.52 27.23 -60.45
C PRO A 443 -15.39 26.53 -61.80
N THR A 444 -15.83 27.18 -62.87
CA THR A 444 -15.63 26.70 -64.23
C THR A 444 -15.51 27.88 -65.18
N ARG A 445 -15.04 27.64 -66.40
CA ARG A 445 -14.93 28.67 -67.42
C ARG A 445 -15.41 28.10 -68.74
N LEU A 446 -16.71 28.28 -69.01
CA LEU A 446 -17.35 27.81 -70.23
C LEU A 446 -18.11 28.96 -70.89
N THR A 447 -18.33 28.83 -72.19
CA THR A 447 -19.27 29.68 -72.94
C THR A 447 -20.47 28.85 -73.34
N ARG A 448 -21.68 29.41 -73.17
CA ARG A 448 -22.96 28.78 -73.54
C ARG A 448 -23.90 29.81 -74.17
N TYR A 449 -24.96 29.30 -74.79
CA TYR A 449 -26.07 30.08 -75.35
C TYR A 449 -27.39 29.43 -74.90
N VAL A 450 -28.49 30.20 -74.86
CA VAL A 450 -29.81 29.66 -74.53
C VAL A 450 -30.31 28.77 -75.66
N SER A 451 -30.67 27.52 -75.37
CA SER A 451 -31.26 26.60 -76.34
C SER A 451 -32.65 27.09 -76.80
N ALA A 452 -32.94 27.00 -78.09
CA ALA A 452 -34.21 27.44 -78.69
C ALA A 452 -35.44 26.80 -78.03
N SER A 453 -35.34 25.52 -77.63
CA SER A 453 -36.44 24.78 -76.98
C SER A 453 -36.58 25.06 -75.47
N LYS A 454 -35.64 25.80 -74.86
CA LYS A 454 -35.60 26.05 -73.42
C LYS A 454 -35.76 27.53 -73.04
N GLY A 455 -36.20 28.37 -73.97
CA GLY A 455 -36.40 29.80 -73.72
C GLY A 455 -37.34 30.10 -72.55
N ASN A 456 -38.38 29.29 -72.33
CA ASN A 456 -39.36 29.50 -71.26
C ASN A 456 -38.93 28.96 -69.89
N GLU A 457 -37.77 28.29 -69.79
CA GLU A 457 -37.26 27.80 -68.51
C GLU A 457 -36.79 28.96 -67.63
N ALA A 458 -36.94 28.79 -66.33
CA ALA A 458 -36.55 29.78 -65.35
C ALA A 458 -35.05 29.69 -65.00
N TYR A 459 -34.47 30.80 -64.55
CA TYR A 459 -33.18 30.80 -63.87
C TYR A 459 -33.33 31.26 -62.42
N TYR A 460 -32.42 30.80 -61.57
CA TYR A 460 -32.55 30.88 -60.12
C TYR A 460 -31.26 31.44 -59.50
N LYS A 461 -31.36 31.97 -58.26
CA LYS A 461 -30.22 32.49 -57.50
C LYS A 461 -29.25 31.39 -57.04
N VAL A 462 -29.75 30.17 -56.85
CA VAL A 462 -29.00 28.97 -56.47
C VAL A 462 -29.46 27.82 -57.37
N PRO A 463 -28.69 26.73 -57.54
CA PRO A 463 -29.02 25.60 -58.41
C PRO A 463 -30.15 24.71 -57.84
N VAL A 464 -31.28 25.32 -57.52
CA VAL A 464 -32.49 24.68 -56.99
C VAL A 464 -33.71 25.36 -57.60
N ALA A 465 -34.56 24.59 -58.26
CA ALA A 465 -35.82 25.07 -58.83
C ALA A 465 -36.87 25.31 -57.73
N ASP A 466 -36.83 26.50 -57.12
CA ASP A 466 -37.78 26.92 -56.09
C ASP A 466 -38.18 28.39 -56.27
N ASN A 467 -39.46 28.69 -56.10
CA ASN A 467 -40.03 30.00 -56.45
C ASN A 467 -39.36 31.19 -55.73
N PRO A 468 -39.06 31.14 -54.41
CA PRO A 468 -38.37 32.22 -53.70
C PRO A 468 -36.96 32.56 -54.24
N VAL A 469 -36.34 31.66 -54.98
CA VAL A 469 -35.03 31.87 -55.60
C VAL A 469 -35.10 32.04 -57.11
N LYS A 470 -36.30 31.99 -57.72
CA LYS A 470 -36.50 32.32 -59.14
C LYS A 470 -36.12 33.78 -59.40
N ARG A 471 -35.48 34.04 -60.53
CA ARG A 471 -34.99 35.38 -60.92
C ARG A 471 -35.54 35.86 -62.25
N GLY A 472 -36.05 34.96 -63.07
CA GLY A 472 -36.66 35.29 -64.34
C GLY A 472 -36.68 34.08 -65.27
N THR A 473 -36.81 34.34 -66.55
CA THR A 473 -36.90 33.34 -67.62
C THR A 473 -35.73 33.52 -68.60
N LEU A 474 -35.21 32.41 -69.13
CA LEU A 474 -34.04 32.42 -70.02
C LEU A 474 -34.28 33.15 -71.35
N ALA A 475 -35.54 33.33 -71.78
CA ALA A 475 -35.94 34.03 -73.00
C ALA A 475 -35.32 35.42 -73.13
N LYS A 476 -35.09 36.12 -72.01
CA LYS A 476 -34.43 37.44 -71.97
C LYS A 476 -33.01 37.43 -72.56
N TYR A 477 -32.35 36.28 -72.53
CA TYR A 477 -30.96 36.11 -72.98
C TYR A 477 -30.85 35.29 -74.28
N LYS A 478 -31.94 35.15 -75.03
CA LYS A 478 -31.94 34.46 -76.33
C LYS A 478 -30.94 35.15 -77.28
N ASN A 479 -30.15 34.35 -77.99
CA ASN A 479 -29.10 34.79 -78.91
C ASN A 479 -27.96 35.61 -78.27
N GLN A 480 -27.84 35.65 -76.94
CA GLN A 480 -26.72 36.31 -76.25
C GLN A 480 -25.64 35.29 -75.82
N LYS A 481 -24.38 35.72 -75.84
CA LYS A 481 -23.25 34.95 -75.31
C LYS A 481 -23.30 34.95 -73.78
N LEU A 482 -23.35 33.77 -73.17
CA LEU A 482 -23.35 33.59 -71.71
C LEU A 482 -22.04 32.98 -71.24
N ILE A 483 -21.42 33.64 -70.25
CA ILE A 483 -20.25 33.13 -69.55
C ILE A 483 -20.74 32.29 -68.38
N VAL A 484 -20.27 31.05 -68.31
CA VAL A 484 -20.45 30.18 -67.14
C VAL A 484 -19.21 30.31 -66.27
N ASP A 485 -19.39 30.82 -65.06
CA ASP A 485 -18.31 30.99 -64.09
C ASP A 485 -18.32 29.92 -62.99
N CYS A 486 -19.42 29.18 -62.87
CA CYS A 486 -19.58 28.14 -61.87
C CYS A 486 -20.53 27.03 -62.33
N GLN A 487 -20.31 25.81 -61.85
CA GLN A 487 -21.19 24.66 -62.06
C GLN A 487 -21.43 23.91 -60.75
N ALA A 488 -22.58 23.25 -60.64
CA ALA A 488 -22.89 22.38 -59.51
C ALA A 488 -23.75 21.21 -59.99
N THR A 489 -23.47 20.00 -59.50
CA THR A 489 -24.37 18.85 -59.69
C THR A 489 -25.27 18.73 -58.48
N VAL A 490 -26.58 18.93 -58.67
CA VAL A 490 -27.59 18.88 -57.61
C VAL A 490 -28.60 17.82 -58.01
N GLU A 491 -28.74 16.79 -57.17
CA GLU A 491 -29.68 15.67 -57.41
C GLU A 491 -29.51 14.99 -58.77
N GLY A 492 -28.25 14.82 -59.19
CA GLY A 492 -27.90 14.20 -60.47
C GLY A 492 -28.02 15.11 -61.68
N GLN A 493 -28.52 16.35 -61.53
CA GLN A 493 -28.62 17.32 -62.61
C GLN A 493 -27.46 18.33 -62.55
N LEU A 494 -26.87 18.62 -63.71
CA LEU A 494 -25.83 19.64 -63.83
C LEU A 494 -26.45 21.02 -64.01
N TRP A 495 -26.06 21.95 -63.14
CA TRP A 495 -26.47 23.34 -63.14
C TRP A 495 -25.28 24.24 -63.48
N TYR A 496 -25.56 25.34 -64.17
CA TYR A 496 -24.59 26.37 -64.51
C TYR A 496 -25.01 27.72 -63.95
N ARG A 497 -24.05 28.44 -63.35
CA ARG A 497 -24.22 29.85 -63.02
C ARG A 497 -23.75 30.68 -64.21
N ILE A 498 -24.67 31.44 -64.79
CA ILE A 498 -24.47 32.19 -66.03
C ILE A 498 -24.44 33.70 -65.76
N ARG A 499 -23.64 34.43 -66.55
CA ARG A 499 -23.61 35.90 -66.58
C ARG A 499 -23.37 36.44 -67.98
N THR A 500 -23.81 37.66 -68.23
CA THR A 500 -23.51 38.41 -69.47
C THR A 500 -22.15 39.09 -69.39
N SER A 501 -21.57 39.47 -70.53
CA SER A 501 -20.29 40.20 -70.60
C SER A 501 -20.33 41.60 -69.98
N SER A 502 -21.53 42.16 -69.75
CA SER A 502 -21.77 43.54 -69.26
C SER A 502 -22.11 43.63 -67.77
N THR A 503 -22.06 42.53 -67.01
CA THR A 503 -22.44 42.50 -65.59
C THR A 503 -21.28 41.94 -64.75
N PHE A 504 -20.72 42.78 -63.88
CA PHE A 504 -19.75 42.46 -62.82
C PHE A 504 -20.46 42.24 -61.49
#